data_AF-A0A646IIL2-F1
#
_entry.id   AF-A0A646IIL2-F1
#
_cell.length_a   1.000
_cell.length_b   1.000
_cell.length_c   1.000
_cell.angle_alpha   90.00
_cell.angle_beta   90.00
_cell.angle_gamma   90.00
#
_symmetry.space_group_name_H-M   'P 1'
#
loop_
_entity.id
_entity.type
_entity.pdbx_description
1 polymer ?
#
loop_
_entity_poly.entity_id
_entity_poly.type
_entity_poly.pdbx_seq_one_letter_code
_entity_poly.pdbx_strand_id
1 'polypeptide(L)'
;PCFYRVSASLLTTDATVEIPGADSSGEAEFVLYSTPMGLLVGIGSDHTDRKVEAYGVTVSKQMCAKPVSRDVWRFEALADHWDSLQMKTWRTRDGQTALYQEGGVTRMLDPRDLIRRYTGNDTLPVGTAMFCGTQPIIGELGFGEAFD
;
A
#
# COMPACT_ATOMS: atom_id res chain seq x y z
N PRO A 1 14.30 7.00 0.76
CA PRO A 1 13.32 6.00 0.27
C PRO A 1 13.69 5.62 -1.18
N CYS A 2 13.34 4.41 -1.61
CA CYS A 2 13.43 4.00 -3.01
C CYS A 2 12.01 3.98 -3.59
N PHE A 3 11.86 4.38 -4.85
CA PHE A 3 10.57 4.44 -5.53
C PHE A 3 10.53 3.43 -6.67
N TYR A 4 9.56 2.53 -6.64
CA TYR A 4 9.37 1.49 -7.66
C TYR A 4 8.10 1.80 -8.45
N ARG A 5 8.22 1.91 -9.78
CA ARG A 5 7.10 2.20 -10.67
C ARG A 5 6.55 0.90 -11.23
N VAL A 6 5.23 0.77 -11.21
CA VAL A 6 4.48 -0.35 -11.79
C VAL A 6 3.35 0.18 -12.67
N SER A 7 2.75 -0.70 -13.47
CA SER A 7 1.62 -0.36 -14.33
C SER A 7 0.42 0.11 -13.52
N ALA A 8 -0.23 1.19 -13.97
CA ALA A 8 -1.48 1.69 -13.38
C ALA A 8 -2.63 0.67 -13.48
N SER A 9 -2.56 -0.26 -14.43
CA SER A 9 -3.57 -1.32 -14.62
C SER A 9 -3.62 -2.34 -13.48
N LEU A 10 -2.65 -2.32 -12.55
CA LEU A 10 -2.65 -3.20 -11.39
C LEU A 10 -3.59 -2.71 -10.28
N LEU A 11 -3.94 -1.42 -10.27
CA LEU A 11 -4.87 -0.87 -9.29
C LEU A 11 -6.26 -1.46 -9.49
N THR A 12 -6.84 -2.00 -8.42
CA THR A 12 -8.20 -2.55 -8.46
C THR A 12 -8.92 -2.30 -7.13
N THR A 13 -10.25 -2.22 -7.20
CA THR A 13 -11.16 -2.20 -6.04
C THR A 13 -12.00 -3.48 -5.95
N ASP A 14 -11.61 -4.51 -6.70
CA ASP A 14 -12.24 -5.82 -6.69
C ASP A 14 -11.97 -6.52 -5.36
N ALA A 15 -12.97 -7.27 -4.88
CA ALA A 15 -12.88 -8.01 -3.63
C ALA A 15 -11.97 -9.25 -3.73
N THR A 16 -11.65 -9.68 -4.94
CA THR A 16 -10.84 -10.87 -5.22
C THR A 16 -9.87 -10.57 -6.34
N VAL A 17 -8.65 -11.08 -6.23
CA VAL A 17 -7.63 -10.99 -7.28
C VAL A 17 -7.07 -12.37 -7.57
N GLU A 18 -6.69 -12.59 -8.82
CA GLU A 18 -6.03 -13.82 -9.24
C GLU A 18 -4.51 -13.67 -9.08
N ILE A 19 -3.88 -14.69 -8.49
CA ILE A 19 -2.44 -14.75 -8.28
C ILE A 19 -1.92 -16.12 -8.78
N PRO A 20 -0.70 -16.18 -9.33
CA PRO A 20 -0.18 -17.39 -9.96
C PRO A 20 0.11 -18.52 -8.97
N GLY A 21 0.20 -18.23 -7.67
CA GLY A 21 0.48 -19.20 -6.63
C GLY A 21 0.57 -18.57 -5.24
N ALA A 22 1.06 -19.34 -4.27
CA ALA A 22 1.15 -18.97 -2.87
C ALA A 22 2.48 -18.29 -2.48
N ASP A 23 3.06 -17.52 -3.40
CA ASP A 23 4.35 -16.85 -3.21
C ASP A 23 4.22 -15.33 -3.03
N SER A 24 3.01 -14.80 -3.13
CA SER A 24 2.73 -13.38 -2.89
C SER A 24 2.33 -13.14 -1.43
N SER A 25 2.50 -11.90 -0.97
CA SER A 25 2.00 -11.48 0.34
C SER A 25 1.46 -10.06 0.28
N GLY A 26 0.44 -9.77 1.08
CA GLY A 26 -0.04 -8.42 1.30
C GLY A 26 0.90 -7.57 2.14
N GLU A 27 0.84 -6.26 1.90
CA GLU A 27 1.54 -5.22 2.65
C GLU A 27 0.61 -4.02 2.68
N ALA A 28 -0.07 -3.78 3.80
CA ALA A 28 -0.97 -2.63 3.89
C ALA A 28 -0.17 -1.33 3.92
N GLU A 29 -0.59 -0.37 3.12
CA GLU A 29 -0.02 0.96 3.04
C GLU A 29 -1.13 1.99 2.92
N PHE A 30 -0.92 3.19 3.47
CA PHE A 30 -1.74 4.31 3.02
C PHE A 30 -1.29 4.70 1.60
N VAL A 31 -2.25 5.07 0.78
CA VAL A 31 -2.03 5.39 -0.63
C VAL A 31 -2.44 6.83 -0.87
N LEU A 32 -1.55 7.61 -1.46
CA LEU A 32 -1.85 8.96 -1.90
C LEU A 32 -2.38 8.92 -3.34
N TYR A 33 -3.46 9.65 -3.61
CA TYR A 33 -3.98 9.84 -4.96
C TYR A 33 -3.99 11.33 -5.28
N SER A 34 -3.19 11.74 -6.27
CA SER A 34 -3.22 13.11 -6.76
C SER A 34 -4.29 13.25 -7.84
N THR A 35 -5.29 14.10 -7.57
CA THR A 35 -6.44 14.31 -8.46
C THR A 35 -6.59 15.80 -8.78
N PRO A 36 -7.37 16.19 -9.81
CA PRO A 36 -7.71 17.60 -10.04
C PRO A 36 -8.43 18.26 -8.86
N MET A 37 -9.02 17.47 -7.94
CA MET A 37 -9.74 17.94 -6.75
C MET A 37 -8.85 18.07 -5.51
N GLY A 38 -7.56 17.76 -5.62
CA GLY A 38 -6.60 17.74 -4.53
C GLY A 38 -6.06 16.35 -4.20
N LEU A 39 -5.25 16.29 -3.15
CA LEU A 39 -4.63 15.06 -2.66
C LEU A 39 -5.63 14.28 -1.81
N LEU A 40 -5.86 13.02 -2.19
CA LEU A 40 -6.67 12.07 -1.44
C LEU A 40 -5.77 11.01 -0.80
N VAL A 41 -6.25 10.41 0.28
CA VAL A 41 -5.62 9.32 1.01
C VAL A 41 -6.59 8.16 1.07
N GLY A 42 -6.12 6.96 0.76
CA GLY A 42 -6.84 5.70 0.98
C GLY A 42 -5.92 4.68 1.63
N ILE A 43 -6.36 3.43 1.63
CA ILE A 43 -5.55 2.28 2.05
C ILE A 43 -5.49 1.28 0.90
N GLY A 44 -4.37 0.58 0.78
CA GLY A 44 -4.22 -0.47 -0.21
C GLY A 44 -3.15 -1.46 0.18
N SER A 45 -3.08 -2.55 -0.58
CA SER A 45 -2.03 -3.54 -0.43
C SER A 45 -0.98 -3.40 -1.53
N ASP A 46 0.27 -3.12 -1.16
CA ASP A 46 1.42 -3.23 -2.08
C ASP A 46 1.87 -4.70 -2.20
N HIS A 47 0.97 -5.54 -2.71
CA HIS A 47 1.18 -6.97 -2.80
C HIS A 47 2.47 -7.29 -3.57
N THR A 48 3.31 -8.15 -3.02
CA THR A 48 4.64 -8.42 -3.57
C THR A 48 4.85 -9.92 -3.69
N ASP A 49 5.31 -10.39 -4.85
CA ASP A 49 5.76 -11.78 -5.04
C ASP A 49 7.15 -11.98 -4.42
N ARG A 50 7.24 -12.81 -3.38
CA ARG A 50 8.45 -12.98 -2.57
C ARG A 50 9.51 -13.83 -3.24
N LYS A 51 9.15 -14.72 -4.17
CA LYS A 51 10.14 -15.46 -4.96
C LYS A 51 10.77 -14.56 -6.02
N VAL A 52 9.96 -13.76 -6.71
CA VAL A 52 10.42 -12.84 -7.74
C VAL A 52 11.17 -11.64 -7.13
N GLU A 53 10.92 -11.30 -5.86
CA GLU A 53 11.59 -10.17 -5.20
C GLU A 53 13.10 -10.35 -5.13
N ALA A 54 13.56 -11.60 -4.92
CA ALA A 54 14.98 -11.96 -4.96
C ALA A 54 15.64 -11.71 -6.33
N TYR A 55 14.84 -11.75 -7.41
CA TYR A 55 15.28 -11.38 -8.75
C TYR A 55 15.22 -9.86 -8.98
N GLY A 56 14.16 -9.19 -8.51
CA GLY A 56 14.06 -7.74 -8.58
C GLY A 56 12.77 -7.19 -7.98
N VAL A 57 12.92 -6.22 -7.08
CA VAL A 57 11.81 -5.59 -6.33
C VAL A 57 10.74 -4.97 -7.22
N THR A 58 11.12 -4.28 -8.30
CA THR A 58 10.11 -3.72 -9.23
C THR A 58 9.32 -4.82 -9.91
N VAL A 59 9.97 -5.92 -10.28
CA VAL A 59 9.35 -7.03 -11.02
C VAL A 59 8.39 -7.78 -10.10
N SER A 60 8.77 -8.05 -8.86
CA SER A 60 7.87 -8.69 -7.90
C SER A 60 6.62 -7.88 -7.62
N LYS A 61 6.76 -6.56 -7.54
CA LYS A 61 5.60 -5.66 -7.36
C LYS A 61 4.74 -5.58 -8.62
N GLN A 62 5.33 -5.65 -9.81
CA GLN A 62 4.61 -5.62 -11.09
C GLN A 62 3.78 -6.90 -11.35
N MET A 63 4.17 -8.01 -10.75
CA MET A 63 3.52 -9.32 -10.90
C MET A 63 2.19 -9.44 -10.14
N CYS A 64 1.94 -8.54 -9.19
CA CYS A 64 0.77 -8.63 -8.32
C CYS A 64 -0.17 -7.45 -8.54
N ALA A 65 -1.47 -7.73 -8.44
CA ALA A 65 -2.49 -6.69 -8.32
C ALA A 65 -2.20 -5.78 -7.11
N LYS A 66 -2.75 -4.57 -7.15
CA LYS A 66 -2.71 -3.57 -6.08
C LYS A 66 -4.13 -3.26 -5.63
N PRO A 67 -4.75 -4.13 -4.80
CA PRO A 67 -6.06 -3.86 -4.23
C PRO A 67 -6.02 -2.59 -3.39
N VAL A 68 -7.01 -1.73 -3.57
CA VAL A 68 -7.16 -0.47 -2.85
C VAL A 68 -8.59 -0.27 -2.36
N SER A 69 -8.75 0.54 -1.32
CA SER A 69 -10.05 0.89 -0.76
C SER A 69 -10.91 1.65 -1.77
N ARG A 70 -12.23 1.46 -1.67
CA ARG A 70 -13.22 2.26 -2.39
C ARG A 70 -13.41 3.62 -1.75
N ASP A 71 -13.28 3.66 -0.43
CA ASP A 71 -13.37 4.88 0.35
C ASP A 71 -12.00 5.55 0.43
N VAL A 72 -12.02 6.87 0.25
CA VAL A 72 -10.84 7.74 0.32
C VAL A 72 -11.21 9.04 1.02
N TRP A 73 -10.22 9.67 1.64
CA TRP A 73 -10.37 10.92 2.38
C TRP A 73 -9.55 12.03 1.74
N ARG A 74 -9.99 13.28 1.86
CA ARG A 74 -9.14 14.43 1.52
C ARG A 74 -7.99 14.48 2.52
N PHE A 75 -6.76 14.67 2.04
CA PHE A 75 -5.60 14.80 2.93
C PHE A 75 -5.78 15.93 3.95
N GLU A 76 -6.36 17.06 3.54
CA GLU A 76 -6.65 18.20 4.42
C GLU A 76 -7.58 17.84 5.58
N ALA A 77 -8.52 16.92 5.38
CA ALA A 77 -9.41 16.46 6.45
C ALA A 77 -8.69 15.59 7.48
N LEU A 78 -7.58 14.95 7.09
CA LEU A 78 -6.77 14.10 7.95
C LEU A 78 -5.60 14.84 8.60
N ALA A 79 -5.13 15.94 8.00
CA ALA A 79 -3.87 16.59 8.35
C ALA A 79 -3.76 16.98 9.84
N ASP A 80 -4.84 17.49 10.44
CA ASP A 80 -4.85 17.94 11.83
C ASP A 80 -4.76 16.79 12.85
N HIS A 81 -5.09 15.57 12.45
CA HIS A 81 -5.08 14.38 13.31
C HIS A 81 -4.28 13.23 12.70
N TRP A 82 -3.39 13.52 11.75
CA TRP A 82 -2.59 12.53 11.02
C TRP A 82 -1.88 11.57 11.97
N ASP A 83 -1.28 12.11 13.03
CA ASP A 83 -0.47 11.35 13.97
C ASP A 83 -1.27 10.34 14.80
N SER A 84 -2.59 10.48 14.84
CA SER A 84 -3.49 9.56 15.53
C SER A 84 -3.94 8.37 14.66
N LEU A 85 -3.76 8.44 13.34
CA LEU A 85 -4.25 7.43 12.42
C LEU A 85 -3.49 6.11 12.59
N GLN A 86 -4.26 5.02 12.64
CA GLN A 86 -3.75 3.66 12.76
C GLN A 86 -4.05 2.87 11.50
N MET A 87 -3.13 2.01 11.12
CA MET A 87 -3.30 1.03 10.05
C MET A 87 -3.17 -0.36 10.65
N LYS A 88 -4.09 -1.23 10.25
CA LYS A 88 -4.12 -2.63 10.66
C LYS A 88 -4.45 -3.49 9.46
N THR A 89 -3.90 -4.70 9.45
CA THR A 89 -4.23 -5.72 8.47
C THR A 89 -4.35 -7.05 9.18
N TRP A 90 -5.34 -7.83 8.81
CA TRP A 90 -5.50 -9.22 9.20
C TRP A 90 -5.17 -10.12 8.02
N ARG A 91 -4.64 -11.30 8.32
CA ARG A 91 -4.36 -12.32 7.31
C ARG A 91 -5.07 -13.59 7.68
N THR A 92 -5.78 -14.16 6.71
CA THR A 92 -6.35 -15.51 6.81
C THR A 92 -5.41 -16.51 6.14
N ARG A 93 -4.98 -17.55 6.86
CA ARG A 93 -4.16 -18.66 6.34
C ARG A 93 -4.59 -19.95 7.01
N ASP A 94 -4.77 -21.02 6.24
CA ASP A 94 -5.27 -22.31 6.71
C ASP A 94 -6.61 -22.16 7.46
N GLY A 95 -7.48 -21.26 6.97
CA GLY A 95 -8.76 -20.93 7.60
C GLY A 95 -8.66 -20.16 8.93
N GLN A 96 -7.48 -19.69 9.33
CA GLN A 96 -7.28 -18.91 10.56
C GLN A 96 -6.93 -17.46 10.26
N THR A 97 -7.74 -16.54 10.79
CA THR A 97 -7.49 -15.09 10.70
C THR A 97 -6.71 -14.60 11.91
N ALA A 98 -5.58 -13.95 11.68
CA ALA A 98 -4.75 -13.34 12.71
C ALA A 98 -4.31 -11.93 12.31
N LEU A 99 -4.05 -11.09 13.31
CA LEU A 99 -3.47 -9.76 13.08
C LEU A 99 -2.09 -9.92 12.44
N TYR A 100 -1.89 -9.27 11.30
CA TYR A 100 -0.72 -9.43 10.46
C TYR A 100 0.17 -8.18 10.46
N GLN A 101 -0.44 -7.00 10.54
CA GLN A 101 0.26 -5.72 10.64
C GLN A 101 -0.53 -4.77 11.53
N GLU A 102 0.16 -3.96 12.34
CA GLU A 102 -0.46 -2.89 13.14
C GLU A 102 0.55 -1.78 13.42
N GLY A 103 0.11 -0.53 13.25
CA GLY A 103 0.85 0.63 13.72
C GLY A 103 0.29 1.95 13.22
N GLY A 104 0.78 3.03 13.83
CA GLY A 104 0.46 4.39 13.40
C GLY A 104 1.07 4.72 12.04
N VAL A 105 0.38 5.57 11.26
CA VAL A 105 0.89 6.06 9.96
C VAL A 105 2.20 6.83 10.08
N THR A 106 2.49 7.35 11.27
CA THR A 106 3.71 8.09 11.64
C THR A 106 4.99 7.27 11.63
N ARG A 107 4.89 5.94 11.47
CA ARG A 107 6.06 5.08 11.23
C ARG A 107 6.62 5.23 9.81
N MET A 108 5.82 5.71 8.88
CA MET A 108 6.23 6.06 7.53
C MET A 108 6.55 7.55 7.45
N LEU A 109 7.21 7.96 6.36
CA LEU A 109 7.46 9.38 6.11
C LEU A 109 6.13 10.13 5.92
N ASP A 110 6.10 11.38 6.40
CA ASP A 110 4.97 12.29 6.16
C ASP A 110 4.69 12.40 4.65
N PRO A 111 3.42 12.37 4.20
CA PRO A 111 3.06 12.48 2.79
C PRO A 111 3.74 13.63 2.04
N ARG A 112 3.87 14.79 2.69
CA ARG A 112 4.50 15.98 2.11
C ARG A 112 6.01 15.81 1.95
N ASP A 113 6.66 15.12 2.88
CA ASP A 113 8.07 14.77 2.76
C ASP A 113 8.29 13.74 1.64
N LEU A 114 7.42 12.73 1.57
CA LEU A 114 7.51 11.69 0.54
C LEU A 114 7.33 12.26 -0.87
N ILE A 115 6.36 13.17 -1.06
CA ILE A 115 6.13 13.87 -2.33
C ILE A 115 7.38 14.66 -2.73
N ARG A 116 7.94 15.48 -1.83
CA ARG A 116 9.15 16.26 -2.09
C ARG A 116 10.34 15.38 -2.48
N ARG A 117 10.51 14.24 -1.82
CA ARG A 117 11.58 13.28 -2.15
C ARG A 117 11.38 12.60 -3.50
N TYR A 118 10.14 12.38 -3.93
CA TYR A 118 9.84 11.76 -5.23
C TYR A 118 9.95 12.75 -6.39
N THR A 119 9.37 13.94 -6.24
CA THR A 119 9.17 14.90 -7.35
C THR A 119 10.17 16.05 -7.35
N GLY A 120 10.87 16.29 -6.24
CA GLY A 120 11.65 17.51 -6.01
C GLY A 120 10.79 18.77 -5.78
N ASN A 121 9.47 18.62 -5.63
CA ASN A 121 8.49 19.70 -5.51
C ASN A 121 7.45 19.38 -4.43
N ASP A 122 6.62 20.35 -4.05
CA ASP A 122 5.59 20.17 -3.02
C ASP A 122 4.33 19.42 -3.51
N THR A 123 4.24 19.16 -4.82
CA THR A 123 3.05 18.56 -5.43
C THR A 123 3.35 17.25 -6.13
N LEU A 124 2.45 16.28 -5.97
CA LEU A 124 2.43 15.05 -6.74
C LEU A 124 1.66 15.26 -8.06
N PRO A 125 2.17 14.84 -9.23
CA PRO A 125 1.47 15.02 -10.50
C PRO A 125 0.07 14.38 -10.49
N VAL A 126 -0.92 15.11 -11.02
CA VAL A 126 -2.30 14.62 -11.15
C VAL A 126 -2.33 13.32 -11.96
N GLY A 127 -3.12 12.35 -11.49
CA GLY A 127 -3.18 11.00 -12.07
C GLY A 127 -2.17 10.02 -11.47
N THR A 128 -1.46 10.40 -10.41
CA THR A 128 -0.52 9.52 -9.71
C THR A 128 -1.16 8.89 -8.47
N ALA A 129 -0.96 7.59 -8.30
CA ALA A 129 -1.13 6.88 -7.03
C ALA A 129 0.25 6.54 -6.44
N MET A 130 0.43 6.75 -5.14
CA MET A 130 1.69 6.46 -4.43
C MET A 130 1.42 5.65 -3.16
N PHE A 131 1.92 4.42 -3.16
CA PHE A 131 2.06 3.55 -2.00
C PHE A 131 3.22 4.08 -1.14
N CYS A 132 2.98 4.28 0.16
CA CYS A 132 3.81 5.12 1.03
C CYS A 132 4.64 4.37 2.09
N GLY A 133 4.76 3.06 1.96
CA GLY A 133 5.42 2.17 2.90
C GLY A 133 4.45 1.48 3.85
N THR A 134 4.95 0.39 4.42
CA THR A 134 4.14 -0.57 5.19
C THR A 134 4.63 -0.74 6.62
N GLN A 135 3.80 -1.35 7.47
CA GLN A 135 4.15 -1.70 8.84
C GLN A 135 5.01 -2.98 8.89
N PRO A 136 5.84 -3.18 9.92
CA PRO A 136 6.46 -4.47 10.17
C PRO A 136 5.41 -5.59 10.27
N ILE A 137 5.74 -6.76 9.72
CA ILE A 137 4.91 -7.95 9.83
C ILE A 137 4.94 -8.49 11.26
N ILE A 138 3.77 -8.87 11.76
CA ILE A 138 3.59 -9.62 12.99
C ILE A 138 3.63 -11.11 12.63
N GLY A 139 4.66 -11.81 13.08
CA GLY A 139 4.88 -13.22 12.77
C GLY A 139 5.59 -13.43 11.44
N GLU A 140 5.15 -14.41 10.65
CA GLU A 140 5.80 -14.81 9.40
C GLU A 140 5.27 -14.02 8.20
N LEU A 141 6.18 -13.40 7.44
CA LEU A 141 5.91 -12.83 6.12
C LEU A 141 5.52 -13.94 5.15
N GLY A 142 4.41 -13.79 4.43
CA GLY A 142 4.07 -14.73 3.37
C GLY A 142 2.60 -14.72 3.01
N PHE A 143 2.24 -15.72 2.20
CA PHE A 143 0.92 -15.91 1.64
C PHE A 143 -0.20 -15.94 2.69
N GLY A 144 -1.36 -15.49 2.25
CA GLY A 144 -2.64 -15.63 2.92
C GLY A 144 -3.74 -15.83 1.89
N GLU A 145 -4.77 -16.59 2.26
CA GLU A 145 -5.99 -16.80 1.50
C GLU A 145 -6.81 -15.50 1.38
N ALA A 146 -6.70 -14.62 2.39
CA ALA A 146 -7.30 -13.30 2.41
C ALA A 146 -6.48 -12.32 3.25
N PHE A 147 -6.59 -11.03 2.92
CA PHE A 147 -6.08 -9.91 3.68
C PHE A 147 -7.20 -8.88 3.85
N ASP A 148 -7.45 -8.46 5.09
CA ASP A 148 -8.49 -7.49 5.47
C ASP A 148 -7.88 -6.27 6.16
#